data_AF-A0A1X7AN26-F1
#
_entry.id   AF-A0A1X7AN26-F1
#
_cell.length_a   1.000
_cell.length_b   1.000
_cell.length_c   1.000
_cell.angle_alpha   90.00
_cell.angle_beta   90.00
_cell.angle_gamma   90.00
#
_symmetry.space_group_name_H-M   'P 1'
#
loop_
_entity.id
_entity.type
_entity.pdbx_description
1 polymer ?
#
loop_
_entity_poly.entity_id
_entity_poly.type
_entity_poly.pdbx_seq_one_letter_code
_entity_poly.pdbx_strand_id
1 'polypeptide(L)'
;MANRTDSETGAATRSGFAFETSLGELEKTVRELESGDLPLEQALKAFEKGIRLTRDCQKALQDAEQKVRILLEQDGQTTLQNFDQPEEN
;
A
#
# COMPACT_ATOMS: atom_id res chain seq x y z
N MET A 1 37.80 12.66 0.78
CA MET A 1 36.98 12.56 2.00
C MET A 1 35.52 12.82 1.61
N ALA A 2 34.66 11.86 1.97
CA ALA A 2 33.21 11.78 1.96
C ALA A 2 32.36 12.85 1.23
N ASN A 3 31.57 12.42 0.24
CA ASN A 3 30.10 12.49 0.32
C ASN A 3 29.44 11.68 -0.82
N ARG A 4 28.86 10.51 -0.52
CA ARG A 4 27.96 9.74 -1.41
C ARG A 4 26.97 8.95 -0.54
N THR A 5 26.11 9.64 0.19
CA THR A 5 25.05 8.99 0.97
C THR A 5 23.80 9.86 1.01
N ASP A 6 23.18 10.09 -0.16
CA ASP A 6 21.86 10.77 -0.23
C ASP A 6 20.92 10.20 -1.30
N SER A 7 21.33 9.23 -2.13
CA SER A 7 20.53 8.85 -3.32
C SER A 7 19.75 7.53 -3.21
N GLU A 8 19.95 6.70 -2.18
CA GLU A 8 19.26 5.40 -2.08
C GLU A 8 18.01 5.42 -1.18
N THR A 9 17.83 6.44 -0.34
CA THR A 9 16.71 6.49 0.64
C THR A 9 15.42 7.11 0.09
N GLY A 10 15.47 7.87 -1.02
CA GLY A 10 14.31 8.66 -1.49
C GLY A 10 13.15 7.89 -2.16
N ALA A 11 13.36 6.65 -2.59
CA ALA A 11 12.33 5.87 -3.29
C ALA A 11 11.36 5.14 -2.34
N ALA A 12 11.85 4.63 -1.20
CA ALA A 12 11.02 3.90 -0.23
C ALA A 12 10.01 4.84 0.46
N THR A 13 10.46 6.04 0.83
CA THR A 13 9.65 7.04 1.55
C THR A 13 8.52 7.59 0.69
N ARG A 14 8.71 7.68 -0.64
CA ARG A 14 7.65 8.11 -1.57
C ARG A 14 6.50 7.11 -1.69
N SER A 15 6.80 5.80 -1.74
CA SER A 15 5.76 4.76 -1.80
C SER A 15 4.99 4.67 -0.49
N GLY A 16 5.70 4.74 0.65
CA GLY A 16 5.04 4.80 1.97
C GLY A 16 4.12 6.02 2.11
N PHE A 17 4.58 7.20 1.67
CA PHE A 17 3.73 8.40 1.67
C PHE A 17 2.50 8.26 0.77
N ALA A 18 2.63 7.61 -0.39
CA ALA A 18 1.51 7.34 -1.28
C ALA A 18 0.49 6.35 -0.67
N PHE A 19 0.97 5.32 0.05
CA PHE A 19 0.10 4.39 0.78
C PHE A 19 -0.71 5.10 1.86
N GLU A 20 -0.05 5.82 2.76
CA GLU A 20 -0.71 6.54 3.88
C GLU A 20 -1.75 7.55 3.37
N THR A 21 -1.43 8.24 2.27
CA THR A 21 -2.35 9.19 1.63
C THR A 21 -3.59 8.47 1.08
N SER A 22 -3.39 7.40 0.29
CA SER A 22 -4.48 6.63 -0.30
C SER A 22 -5.36 5.97 0.75
N LEU A 23 -4.77 5.44 1.83
CA LEU A 23 -5.49 4.85 2.95
C LEU A 23 -6.33 5.90 3.68
N GLY A 24 -5.75 7.06 3.99
CA GLY A 24 -6.48 8.15 4.63
C GLY A 24 -7.65 8.68 3.78
N GLU A 25 -7.50 8.72 2.45
CA GLU A 25 -8.61 9.03 1.55
C GLU A 25 -9.67 7.93 1.50
N LEU A 26 -9.26 6.66 1.57
CA LEU A 26 -10.18 5.51 1.54
C LEU A 26 -11.07 5.54 2.78
N GLU A 27 -10.48 5.71 3.95
CA GLU A 27 -11.23 5.83 5.20
C GLU A 27 -12.23 6.99 5.19
N LYS A 28 -11.86 8.14 4.62
CA LYS A 28 -12.80 9.27 4.47
C LYS A 28 -13.96 8.88 3.56
N THR A 29 -13.66 8.26 2.43
CA THR A 29 -14.66 7.81 1.45
C THR A 29 -15.62 6.79 2.07
N VAL A 30 -15.11 5.83 2.86
CA VAL A 30 -15.93 4.85 3.59
C VAL A 30 -16.83 5.54 4.61
N ARG A 31 -16.30 6.46 5.42
CA ARG A 31 -17.11 7.22 6.39
C ARG A 31 -18.23 8.01 5.72
N GLU A 32 -17.96 8.61 4.56
CA GLU A 32 -18.97 9.32 3.78
C GLU A 32 -20.06 8.36 3.29
N LEU A 33 -19.70 7.19 2.76
CA LEU A 33 -20.65 6.15 2.34
C LEU A 33 -21.49 5.60 3.51
N GLU A 34 -20.87 5.38 4.66
CA GLU A 34 -21.53 4.89 5.87
C GLU A 34 -22.51 5.90 6.49
N SER A 35 -22.30 7.20 6.24
CA SER A 35 -23.22 8.24 6.72
C SER A 35 -24.63 8.10 6.13
N GLY A 36 -24.76 7.54 4.92
CA GLY A 36 -26.05 7.35 4.25
C GLY A 36 -26.70 8.62 3.70
N ASP A 37 -26.10 9.79 3.90
CA ASP A 37 -26.66 11.10 3.52
C ASP A 37 -26.32 11.50 2.06
N LEU A 38 -25.58 10.66 1.34
CA LEU A 38 -25.15 10.92 -0.04
C LEU A 38 -26.27 10.64 -1.04
N PRO A 39 -26.56 11.58 -1.97
CA PRO A 39 -27.36 11.28 -3.16
C PRO A 39 -26.76 10.13 -3.95
N LEU A 40 -27.60 9.31 -4.58
CA LEU A 40 -27.20 8.09 -5.30
C LEU A 40 -26.00 8.29 -6.26
N GLU A 41 -26.03 9.36 -7.05
CA GLU A 41 -24.94 9.67 -7.99
C GLU A 41 -23.60 9.92 -7.27
N GLN A 42 -23.63 10.60 -6.13
CA GLN A 42 -22.45 10.85 -5.31
C GLN A 42 -21.98 9.59 -4.60
N ALA A 43 -22.90 8.75 -4.12
CA ALA A 43 -22.58 7.46 -3.53
C ALA A 43 -21.89 6.53 -4.54
N LEU A 44 -22.33 6.50 -5.80
CA LEU A 44 -21.67 5.74 -6.87
C LEU A 44 -20.25 6.26 -7.15
N LYS A 45 -20.07 7.59 -7.23
CA LYS A 45 -18.74 8.20 -7.39
C LYS A 45 -17.81 7.90 -6.22
N ALA A 46 -18.31 7.99 -4.99
CA ALA A 46 -17.56 7.64 -3.79
C ALA A 46 -17.18 6.15 -3.79
N PHE A 47 -18.09 5.26 -4.19
CA PHE A 47 -17.80 3.83 -4.32
C PHE A 47 -16.70 3.56 -5.34
N GLU A 48 -16.78 4.14 -6.55
CA GLU A 48 -15.73 4.02 -7.57
C GLU A 48 -14.38 4.53 -7.08
N LYS A 49 -14.38 5.67 -6.38
CA LYS A 49 -13.18 6.22 -5.73
C LYS A 49 -12.62 5.23 -4.71
N GLY A 50 -13.45 4.66 -3.85
CA GLY A 50 -13.06 3.66 -2.86
C GLY A 50 -12.38 2.44 -3.51
N ILE A 51 -12.95 1.91 -4.59
CA ILE A 51 -12.35 0.80 -5.35
C ILE A 51 -10.96 1.15 -5.89
N ARG A 52 -10.79 2.37 -6.41
CA ARG A 52 -9.49 2.83 -6.91
C ARG A 52 -8.46 2.91 -5.77
N LEU A 53 -8.82 3.55 -4.67
CA LEU A 53 -7.93 3.72 -3.52
C LEU A 53 -7.51 2.38 -2.90
N THR A 54 -8.43 1.41 -2.81
CA THR A 54 -8.11 0.05 -2.35
C THR A 54 -7.07 -0.61 -3.25
N ARG A 55 -7.19 -0.49 -4.58
CA ARG A 55 -6.20 -1.02 -5.53
C ARG A 55 -4.85 -0.33 -5.39
N ASP A 56 -4.84 0.98 -5.19
CA ASP A 56 -3.60 1.74 -5.00
C ASP A 56 -2.88 1.31 -3.71
N CYS A 57 -3.62 1.08 -2.62
CA CYS A 57 -3.09 0.55 -1.37
C CYS A 57 -2.48 -0.85 -1.56
N GLN A 58 -3.21 -1.75 -2.20
CA GLN A 58 -2.73 -3.12 -2.48
C GLN A 58 -1.45 -3.11 -3.32
N LYS A 59 -1.39 -2.25 -4.35
CA LYS A 59 -0.20 -2.09 -5.18
C LYS A 59 1.00 -1.59 -4.37
N ALA A 60 0.81 -0.59 -3.52
CA ALA A 60 1.89 -0.07 -2.69
C ALA A 60 2.44 -1.13 -1.72
N LEU A 61 1.57 -1.97 -1.15
CA LEU A 61 1.99 -3.10 -0.31
C LEU A 61 2.74 -4.17 -1.10
N GLN A 62 2.28 -4.52 -2.31
CA GLN A 62 2.98 -5.47 -3.19
C GLN A 62 4.38 -4.96 -3.58
N ASP A 63 4.49 -3.68 -3.95
CA ASP A 63 5.77 -3.06 -4.30
C ASP A 63 6.73 -3.07 -3.08
N ALA A 64 6.20 -2.84 -1.87
CA ALA A 64 6.97 -2.90 -0.64
C ALA A 64 7.45 -4.33 -0.32
N GLU A 65 6.57 -5.32 -0.44
CA GLU A 65 6.90 -6.75 -0.25
C GLU A 65 7.98 -7.20 -1.25
N GLN A 66 7.83 -6.86 -2.52
CA GLN A 66 8.82 -7.18 -3.55
C GLN A 66 10.18 -6.55 -3.22
N LYS A 67 10.20 -5.30 -2.74
CA LYS A 67 11.44 -4.65 -2.33
C LYS A 67 12.11 -5.36 -1.17
N VAL A 68 11.34 -5.77 -0.15
CA VAL A 68 11.87 -6.56 0.97
C VAL A 68 12.46 -7.88 0.49
N ARG A 69 11.77 -8.59 -0.42
CA ARG A 69 12.23 -9.84 -1.02
C ARG A 69 13.59 -9.68 -1.71
N ILE A 70 13.73 -8.65 -2.54
CA ILE A 70 14.98 -8.37 -3.26
C ILE A 70 16.12 -8.08 -2.28
N LEU A 71 15.88 -7.33 -1.21
CA LEU A 71 16.89 -7.01 -0.20
C LEU A 71 17.36 -8.26 0.56
N LEU A 72 16.44 -9.15 0.94
CA LEU A 72 16.75 -10.41 1.62
C LEU A 72 17.55 -11.37 0.73
N GLU A 73 17.17 -11.47 -0.56
CA GLU A 73 17.89 -12.28 -1.55
C GLU A 73 19.32 -11.75 -1.79
N GLN A 74 19.51 -10.42 -1.76
CA GLN A 74 20.83 -9.78 -1.91
C GLN A 74 21.75 -10.01 -0.71
N ASP A 75 21.20 -10.02 0.51
CA ASP A 75 21.96 -10.30 1.75
C ASP A 75 22.22 -11.81 1.98
N GLY A 76 21.76 -12.68 1.07
CA GLY A 76 21.95 -14.13 1.17
C GLY A 76 21.15 -14.79 2.31
N GLN A 77 20.18 -14.08 2.89
CA GLN A 77 19.33 -14.56 3.98
C GLN A 77 17.91 -14.87 3.48
N THR A 78 17.63 -16.18 3.40
CA THR A 78 16.33 -16.86 3.57
C THR A 78 15.13 -16.46 2.68
N THR A 79 14.48 -17.51 2.16
CA THR A 79 13.20 -17.46 1.43
C THR A 79 12.04 -16.93 2.28
N LEU A 80 11.33 -15.92 1.77
CA LEU A 80 10.04 -15.47 2.34
C LEU A 80 9.01 -16.61 2.23
N GLN A 81 8.54 -17.11 3.38
CA GLN A 81 7.38 -17.99 3.44
C GLN A 81 6.10 -17.14 3.40
N ASN A 82 5.07 -17.69 2.75
CA ASN A 82 3.78 -17.02 2.62
C ASN A 82 3.03 -17.12 3.95
N PHE A 83 2.69 -15.97 4.55
CA PHE A 83 2.10 -15.93 5.89
C PHE A 83 0.70 -16.57 5.95
N ASP A 84 0.00 -16.64 4.82
CA ASP A 84 -1.38 -17.15 4.71
C ASP A 84 -1.47 -18.65 4.34
N GLN A 85 -0.38 -19.42 4.31
CA GLN A 85 -0.51 -20.86 4.17
C GLN A 85 -1.07 -21.44 5.48
N PRO A 86 -2.29 -22.03 5.49
CA PRO A 86 -2.68 -22.86 6.60
C PRO A 86 -1.71 -24.04 6.61
N GLU A 87 -1.08 -24.31 7.74
CA GLU A 87 -0.37 -25.57 7.92
C GLU A 87 -1.41 -26.70 7.82
N GLU A 88 -1.47 -27.36 6.66
CA GLU A 88 -2.17 -28.64 6.52
C GLU A 88 -1.45 -29.64 7.42
N ASN A 89 -2.14 -30.03 8.49
CA ASN A 89 -1.72 -31.06 9.43
C ASN A 89 -2.61 -32.30 9.28
#